data_AF-A0A9P5YLJ3-F1
#
_entry.id   AF-A0A9P5YLJ3-F1
#
_cell.length_a   1.000
_cell.length_b   1.000
_cell.length_c   1.000
_cell.angle_alpha   90.00
_cell.angle_beta   90.00
_cell.angle_gamma   90.00
#
_symmetry.space_group_name_H-M   'P 1'
#
loop_
_entity.id
_entity.type
_entity.pdbx_description
1 polymer ?
#
loop_
_entity_poly.entity_id
_entity_poly.type
_entity_poly.pdbx_seq_one_letter_code
_entity_poly.pdbx_strand_id
1 'polypeptide(L)'
;MFLKSLSISLVLSLLLGPISVLADGNFTAFLSQYVSALQSAGFSGIANALEAINGTTVGEQLLSRLANTTNNYTVFVPDNDAVRRIPTSISSNASFFAEYISYHIVEGDFTNTTNSSSSGGGSSSTTSSVTSSTSTSSGSTSSASATTAALFGRLFAVLPRAGSGSSNPQPYAGIYPNVTIGRTLLNSSDLVHLEGNQSQVLAWTRYTPDGNVTMLNQASFTGQNISITNSTTWRNLFINGINGVLIPPGNFSSALNATNTTALTALLSTVQLPVFNGTNETAIGALQNATGITYFVPNNLAFTSDVNSTLQGLQSNTSALQTVVQNHYINGTSLYSTLIDNSTTAVSAAGENLTFFVNSTGTFINGANNTVAQIVRPDVLLDNGVAHIINGVLFSTDSDPAVASSAYQSATSVAAQSTTETGPIAASTTTQSSTTSSTTASQTTSA
;
A
#
# COMPACT_ATOMS: atom_id res chain seq x y z
N MET A 1 6.38 78.93 20.35
CA MET A 1 6.70 77.90 19.35
C MET A 1 6.61 76.54 20.05
N PHE A 2 5.45 75.90 19.98
CA PHE A 2 5.19 74.56 20.52
C PHE A 2 4.80 73.68 19.33
N LEU A 3 5.59 72.64 19.03
CA LEU A 3 5.22 71.65 18.01
C LEU A 3 4.74 70.35 18.65
N LYS A 4 3.64 69.89 18.06
CA LYS A 4 2.85 68.69 18.30
C LYS A 4 3.54 67.45 17.73
N SER A 5 3.43 66.38 18.52
CA SER A 5 3.34 64.95 18.18
C SER A 5 3.28 64.55 16.69
N LEU A 6 4.18 63.63 16.31
CA LEU A 6 3.90 62.60 15.31
C LEU A 6 4.50 61.27 15.78
N SER A 7 3.64 60.26 15.95
CA SER A 7 3.97 58.92 16.42
C SER A 7 4.46 58.05 15.26
N ILE A 8 5.65 57.46 15.38
CA ILE A 8 6.12 56.35 14.52
C ILE A 8 6.06 55.08 15.36
N SER A 9 5.08 54.23 15.05
CA SER A 9 4.97 52.88 15.61
C SER A 9 5.75 51.94 14.71
N LEU A 10 6.93 51.50 15.17
CA LEU A 10 7.73 50.46 14.53
C LEU A 10 7.18 49.11 15.00
N VAL A 11 6.41 48.44 14.13
CA VAL A 11 5.98 47.05 14.36
C VAL A 11 7.20 46.17 14.13
N LEU A 12 7.82 45.73 15.23
CA LEU A 12 8.85 44.70 15.25
C LEU A 12 8.17 43.35 15.04
N SER A 13 8.14 42.88 13.79
CA SER A 13 7.65 41.55 13.43
C SER A 13 8.43 40.44 14.14
N LEU A 14 7.67 39.43 14.56
CA LEU A 14 8.05 38.30 15.39
C LEU A 14 9.40 37.67 15.00
N LEU A 15 10.25 37.58 16.02
CA LEU A 15 11.42 36.72 16.11
C LEU A 15 11.01 35.26 15.81
N LEU A 16 11.58 34.67 14.74
CA LEU A 16 11.66 33.21 14.60
C LEU A 16 12.46 32.69 15.80
N GLY A 17 11.76 32.15 16.80
CA GLY A 17 12.40 31.31 17.80
C GLY A 17 12.88 30.03 17.13
N PRO A 18 14.09 29.53 17.45
CA PRO A 18 14.48 28.19 17.02
C PRO A 18 13.44 27.20 17.56
N ILE A 19 12.98 26.32 16.67
CA ILE A 19 12.24 25.11 17.05
C ILE A 19 13.06 24.47 18.17
N SER A 20 12.50 24.40 19.37
CA SER A 20 13.19 23.77 20.49
C SER A 20 13.35 22.29 20.16
N VAL A 21 14.57 21.91 19.80
CA VAL A 21 15.07 20.54 19.83
C VAL A 21 14.69 19.95 21.20
N LEU A 22 13.91 18.87 21.19
CA LEU A 22 13.67 18.07 22.37
C LEU A 22 15.04 17.62 22.91
N ALA A 23 15.32 17.98 24.16
CA ALA A 23 16.59 17.73 24.83
C ALA A 23 17.05 16.26 24.74
N ASP A 24 18.32 16.09 24.39
CA ASP A 24 19.10 14.85 24.17
C ASP A 24 19.11 13.81 25.32
N GLY A 25 18.31 13.97 26.39
CA GLY A 25 18.32 13.06 27.55
C GLY A 25 17.31 11.90 27.51
N ASN A 26 16.23 12.00 26.75
CA ASN A 26 15.12 11.02 26.78
C ASN A 26 15.26 9.94 25.66
N PHE A 27 15.95 10.28 24.58
CA PHE A 27 16.09 9.42 23.41
C PHE A 27 16.93 8.16 23.67
N THR A 28 18.15 8.34 24.19
CA THR A 28 19.08 7.24 24.49
C THR A 28 18.49 6.29 25.55
N ALA A 29 17.73 6.83 26.50
CA ALA A 29 17.01 6.06 27.49
C ALA A 29 15.88 5.22 26.86
N PHE A 30 15.08 5.82 25.96
CA PHE A 30 14.05 5.07 25.21
C PHE A 30 14.66 3.95 24.39
N LEU A 31 15.70 4.24 23.59
CA LEU A 31 16.36 3.25 22.74
C LEU A 31 16.91 2.09 23.57
N SER A 32 17.61 2.36 24.67
CA SER A 32 18.15 1.32 25.55
C SER A 32 17.05 0.41 26.12
N GLN A 33 15.91 0.98 26.53
CA GLN A 33 14.77 0.19 27.01
C GLN A 33 14.09 -0.59 25.88
N TYR A 34 13.98 -0.01 24.68
CA TYR A 34 13.38 -0.67 23.52
C TYR A 34 14.23 -1.85 23.03
N VAL A 35 15.55 -1.67 22.95
CA VAL A 35 16.52 -2.74 22.65
C VAL A 35 16.39 -3.86 23.68
N SER A 36 16.31 -3.53 24.97
CA SER A 36 16.11 -4.52 26.04
C SER A 36 14.79 -5.29 25.90
N ALA A 37 13.71 -4.59 25.55
CA ALA A 37 12.40 -5.21 25.31
C ALA A 37 12.46 -6.20 24.13
N LEU A 38 13.07 -5.81 23.01
CA LEU A 38 13.26 -6.68 21.85
C LEU A 38 14.12 -7.90 22.17
N GLN A 39 15.23 -7.72 22.89
CA GLN A 39 16.09 -8.83 23.33
C GLN A 39 15.32 -9.81 24.23
N SER A 40 14.52 -9.31 25.18
CA SER A 40 13.69 -10.16 26.05
C SER A 40 12.59 -10.91 25.31
N ALA A 41 12.10 -10.33 24.20
CA ALA A 41 11.13 -10.96 23.30
C ALA A 41 11.78 -11.93 22.28
N GLY A 42 13.11 -12.10 22.31
CA GLY A 42 13.85 -13.01 21.44
C GLY A 42 14.39 -12.40 20.14
N PHE A 43 14.18 -11.10 19.92
CA PHE A 43 14.60 -10.38 18.70
C PHE A 43 15.97 -9.69 18.89
N SER A 44 16.98 -10.43 19.32
CA SER A 44 18.31 -9.86 19.59
C SER A 44 19.01 -9.32 18.33
N GLY A 45 18.79 -9.93 17.17
CA GLY A 45 19.45 -9.55 15.91
C GLY A 45 19.08 -8.12 15.50
N ILE A 46 17.79 -7.83 15.44
CA ILE A 46 17.29 -6.49 15.08
C ILE A 46 17.54 -5.49 16.21
N ALA A 47 17.47 -5.90 17.48
CA ALA A 47 17.76 -5.04 18.63
C ALA A 47 19.17 -4.45 18.54
N ASN A 48 20.17 -5.28 18.21
CA ASN A 48 21.55 -4.81 18.01
C ASN A 48 21.69 -3.96 16.74
N ALA A 49 20.92 -4.27 15.69
CA ALA A 49 20.94 -3.50 14.45
C ALA A 49 20.34 -2.09 14.63
N LEU A 50 19.39 -1.89 15.56
CA LEU A 50 18.81 -0.58 15.87
C LEU A 50 19.84 0.40 16.47
N GLU A 51 20.94 -0.07 17.05
CA GLU A 51 22.01 0.81 17.51
C GLU A 51 22.70 1.53 16.33
N ALA A 52 22.72 0.90 15.14
CA ALA A 52 23.35 1.47 13.95
C ALA A 52 22.60 2.68 13.38
N ILE A 53 21.28 2.79 13.62
CA ILE A 53 20.46 3.89 13.07
C ILE A 53 20.43 5.14 13.96
N ASN A 54 20.90 5.02 15.20
CA ASN A 54 20.88 6.10 16.20
C ASN A 54 21.56 7.38 15.70
N GLY A 55 22.67 7.27 14.97
CA GLY A 55 23.42 8.44 14.47
C GLY A 55 22.89 9.04 13.17
N THR A 56 21.66 8.75 12.76
CA THR A 56 21.08 9.21 11.49
C THR A 56 19.84 10.05 11.73
N THR A 57 19.64 11.11 10.94
CA THR A 57 18.45 11.97 11.06
C THR A 57 17.14 11.19 10.92
N VAL A 58 17.09 10.21 10.01
CA VAL A 58 15.92 9.34 9.82
C VAL A 58 15.69 8.46 11.05
N GLY A 59 16.73 7.85 11.60
CA GLY A 59 16.63 7.01 12.80
C GLY A 59 16.24 7.80 14.04
N GLU A 60 16.79 9.00 14.23
CA GLU A 60 16.41 9.92 15.31
C GLU A 60 14.93 10.32 15.22
N GLN A 61 14.47 10.71 14.04
CA GLN A 61 13.06 11.04 13.82
C GLN A 61 12.15 9.84 14.09
N LEU A 62 12.49 8.67 13.56
CA LEU A 62 11.73 7.43 13.77
C LEU A 62 11.58 7.11 15.26
N LEU A 63 12.69 7.06 15.98
CA LEU A 63 12.70 6.70 17.40
C LEU A 63 12.01 7.77 18.26
N SER A 64 12.09 9.06 17.90
CA SER A 64 11.32 10.13 18.57
C SER A 64 9.80 9.94 18.41
N ARG A 65 9.35 9.51 17.23
CA ARG A 65 7.93 9.20 16.96
C ARG A 65 7.45 8.00 17.77
N LEU A 66 8.28 6.95 17.86
CA LEU A 66 7.96 5.74 18.64
C LEU A 66 7.93 6.02 20.14
N ALA A 67 8.83 6.86 20.64
CA ALA A 67 8.90 7.24 22.05
C ALA A 67 7.68 8.05 22.50
N ASN A 68 7.00 8.73 21.57
CA ASN A 68 5.78 9.46 21.85
C ASN A 68 4.59 8.49 22.05
N THR A 69 4.10 8.42 23.28
CA THR A 69 3.00 7.53 23.67
C THR A 69 1.62 8.04 23.29
N THR A 70 1.52 9.18 22.59
CA THR A 70 0.24 9.70 22.08
C THR A 70 -0.32 8.81 20.98
N ASN A 71 0.57 8.23 20.17
CA ASN A 71 0.22 7.37 19.06
C ASN A 71 0.59 5.92 19.38
N ASN A 72 -0.24 5.00 18.92
CA ASN A 72 0.04 3.57 18.96
C ASN A 72 0.64 3.13 17.63
N TYR A 73 1.51 2.12 17.67
CA TYR A 73 2.17 1.58 16.48
C TYR A 73 2.14 0.06 16.48
N THR A 74 1.99 -0.51 15.30
CA THR A 74 2.12 -1.94 15.04
C THR A 74 3.45 -2.18 14.35
N VAL A 75 4.37 -2.88 15.03
CA VAL A 75 5.75 -3.09 14.59
C VAL A 75 5.92 -4.53 14.14
N PHE A 76 6.39 -4.74 12.92
CA PHE A 76 6.73 -6.05 12.37
C PHE A 76 8.23 -6.29 12.49
N VAL A 77 8.63 -7.24 13.32
CA VAL A 77 10.03 -7.43 13.70
C VAL A 77 10.58 -8.70 13.05
N PRO A 78 11.58 -8.61 12.15
CA PRO A 78 12.20 -9.81 11.58
C PRO A 78 12.87 -10.64 12.66
N ASP A 79 12.69 -11.96 12.59
CA ASP A 79 13.38 -12.90 13.46
C ASP A 79 14.90 -12.90 13.22
N ASN A 80 15.65 -13.53 14.13
CA ASN A 80 17.11 -13.51 14.06
C ASN A 80 17.66 -14.19 12.79
N ASP A 81 16.95 -15.18 12.23
CA ASP A 81 17.38 -15.85 11.00
C ASP A 81 17.14 -14.97 9.76
N ALA A 82 16.06 -14.19 9.76
CA ALA A 82 15.73 -13.21 8.74
C ALA A 82 16.71 -12.03 8.76
N VAL A 83 17.04 -11.50 9.94
CA VAL A 83 18.02 -10.40 10.10
C VAL A 83 19.40 -10.78 9.56
N ARG A 84 19.87 -12.01 9.83
CA ARG A 84 21.17 -12.49 9.34
C ARG A 84 21.27 -12.60 7.82
N ARG A 85 20.15 -12.54 7.11
CA ARG A 85 20.05 -12.65 5.66
C ARG A 85 19.82 -11.30 4.98
N ILE A 86 19.74 -10.20 5.74
CA ILE A 86 19.65 -8.85 5.17
C ILE A 86 20.87 -8.63 4.26
N PRO A 87 20.66 -8.30 2.97
CA PRO A 87 21.75 -7.97 2.06
C PRO A 87 22.61 -6.83 2.59
N THR A 88 23.92 -6.92 2.39
CA THR A 88 24.87 -5.88 2.81
C THR A 88 24.58 -4.54 2.16
N SER A 89 23.97 -4.51 0.97
CA SER A 89 23.52 -3.28 0.31
C SER A 89 22.50 -2.49 1.13
N ILE A 90 21.73 -3.15 1.98
CA ILE A 90 20.77 -2.53 2.90
C ILE A 90 21.46 -2.19 4.22
N SER A 91 22.21 -3.14 4.79
CA SER A 91 22.79 -2.98 6.13
C SER A 91 24.06 -2.13 6.19
N SER A 92 24.73 -1.84 5.06
CA SER A 92 25.98 -1.06 5.04
C SER A 92 25.78 0.45 5.18
N ASN A 93 24.59 0.96 4.90
CA ASN A 93 24.27 2.38 5.00
C ASN A 93 23.21 2.57 6.09
N ALA A 94 23.59 3.23 7.19
CA ALA A 94 22.73 3.41 8.35
C ALA A 94 21.44 4.20 8.02
N SER A 95 21.51 5.21 7.16
CA SER A 95 20.32 6.01 6.79
C SER A 95 19.34 5.19 5.97
N PHE A 96 19.84 4.45 4.98
CA PHE A 96 19.02 3.57 4.16
C PHE A 96 18.45 2.41 4.98
N PHE A 97 19.21 1.88 5.93
CA PHE A 97 18.72 0.89 6.86
C PHE A 97 17.59 1.45 7.73
N ALA A 98 17.70 2.69 8.22
CA ALA A 98 16.64 3.35 8.99
C ALA A 98 15.34 3.48 8.18
N GLU A 99 15.40 3.82 6.89
CA GLU A 99 14.23 3.84 6.00
C GLU A 99 13.57 2.46 5.89
N TYR A 100 14.36 1.40 5.75
CA TYR A 100 13.83 0.03 5.71
C TYR A 100 13.17 -0.34 7.04
N ILE A 101 13.72 0.07 8.18
CA ILE A 101 13.07 -0.13 9.48
C ILE A 101 11.76 0.66 9.58
N SER A 102 11.69 1.87 9.02
CA SER A 102 10.43 2.64 8.97
C SER A 102 9.32 1.91 8.21
N TYR A 103 9.66 1.11 7.20
CA TYR A 103 8.67 0.27 6.49
C TYR A 103 8.11 -0.87 7.35
N HIS A 104 8.84 -1.30 8.37
CA HIS A 104 8.42 -2.35 9.30
C HIS A 104 7.46 -1.84 10.39
N ILE A 105 7.18 -0.54 10.41
CA ILE A 105 6.35 0.08 11.44
C ILE A 105 5.14 0.68 10.78
N VAL A 106 3.96 0.23 11.20
CA VAL A 106 2.66 0.75 10.79
C VAL A 106 2.12 1.65 11.90
N GLU A 107 1.59 2.80 11.49
CA GLU A 107 0.92 3.72 12.40
C GLU A 107 -0.48 3.21 12.74
N GLY A 108 -0.79 3.10 14.03
CA GLY A 108 -2.05 2.55 14.53
C GLY A 108 -1.91 1.31 15.41
N ASP A 109 -2.93 1.09 16.22
CA ASP A 109 -3.10 -0.15 16.99
C ASP A 109 -3.93 -1.14 16.18
N PHE A 110 -3.29 -2.19 15.68
CA PHE A 110 -3.94 -3.28 14.97
C PHE A 110 -4.07 -4.53 15.84
N THR A 111 -4.09 -4.43 17.17
CA THR A 111 -4.31 -5.60 18.03
C THR A 111 -5.68 -6.23 17.76
N ASN A 112 -5.70 -7.55 17.50
CA ASN A 112 -6.96 -8.29 17.41
C ASN A 112 -7.46 -8.62 18.82
N THR A 113 -8.13 -7.67 19.47
CA THR A 113 -8.82 -7.94 20.73
C THR A 113 -10.11 -8.69 20.42
N THR A 114 -10.09 -10.02 20.54
CA THR A 114 -11.31 -10.82 20.60
C THR A 114 -12.02 -10.54 21.93
N ASN A 115 -12.56 -9.33 22.08
CA ASN A 115 -13.50 -8.86 23.09
C ASN A 115 -13.85 -7.40 22.77
N SER A 116 -14.59 -7.19 21.68
CA SER A 116 -15.47 -6.03 21.52
C SER A 116 -16.61 -6.45 20.62
N SER A 117 -17.78 -6.52 21.25
CA SER A 117 -19.08 -6.77 20.64
C SER A 117 -19.38 -5.82 19.48
N SER A 118 -19.42 -6.33 18.25
CA SER A 118 -20.35 -5.86 17.22
C SER A 118 -20.65 -6.98 16.21
N SER A 119 -21.72 -7.71 16.51
CA SER A 119 -22.76 -8.21 15.61
C SER A 119 -22.42 -8.54 14.14
N GLY A 120 -22.49 -9.84 13.82
CA GLY A 120 -22.95 -10.39 12.53
C GLY A 120 -21.89 -11.28 11.85
N GLY A 121 -22.03 -12.59 11.70
CA GLY A 121 -23.14 -13.52 11.95
C GLY A 121 -23.10 -14.65 10.91
N GLY A 122 -22.82 -15.88 11.37
CA GLY A 122 -23.10 -17.16 10.67
C GLY A 122 -22.13 -17.58 9.55
N SER A 123 -21.80 -18.85 9.32
CA SER A 123 -22.34 -20.09 9.87
C SER A 123 -21.44 -21.28 9.48
N SER A 124 -21.61 -22.35 10.26
CA SER A 124 -21.48 -23.78 9.92
C SER A 124 -20.12 -24.36 9.53
N SER A 125 -19.54 -25.03 10.52
CA SER A 125 -18.71 -26.22 10.40
C SER A 125 -19.38 -27.33 9.59
N THR A 126 -18.61 -27.95 8.69
CA THR A 126 -18.79 -29.37 8.34
C THR A 126 -17.42 -29.97 8.03
N THR A 127 -17.03 -30.89 8.89
CA THR A 127 -15.87 -31.78 8.81
C THR A 127 -15.97 -32.72 7.60
N SER A 128 -14.89 -32.88 6.84
CA SER A 128 -14.63 -34.06 6.02
C SER A 128 -13.15 -34.17 5.69
N SER A 129 -12.52 -35.18 6.27
CA SER A 129 -11.15 -35.64 6.04
C SER A 129 -10.99 -36.27 4.67
N VAL A 130 -10.00 -35.84 3.88
CA VAL A 130 -9.45 -36.64 2.78
C VAL A 130 -7.93 -36.63 2.82
N THR A 131 -7.41 -37.83 2.67
CA THR A 131 -6.04 -38.35 2.71
C THR A 131 -5.08 -37.68 1.74
N SER A 132 -3.85 -37.49 2.21
CA SER A 132 -2.68 -36.99 1.49
C SER A 132 -2.04 -38.06 0.60
N SER A 133 -1.60 -37.67 -0.60
CA SER A 133 -0.62 -38.41 -1.39
C SER A 133 0.62 -37.55 -1.63
N THR A 134 1.75 -38.10 -1.19
CA THR A 134 3.11 -37.57 -1.26
C THR A 134 3.64 -37.57 -2.70
N SER A 135 4.19 -36.45 -3.17
CA SER A 135 5.11 -36.44 -4.31
C SER A 135 6.33 -35.57 -3.99
N THR A 136 7.46 -36.24 -3.81
CA THR A 136 8.80 -35.68 -3.71
C THR A 136 9.27 -35.21 -5.09
N SER A 137 9.72 -33.97 -5.21
CA SER A 137 10.56 -33.54 -6.32
C SER A 137 11.70 -32.65 -5.82
N SER A 138 12.88 -33.23 -5.86
CA SER A 138 14.20 -32.65 -5.67
C SER A 138 14.49 -31.63 -6.78
N GLY A 139 15.01 -30.46 -6.41
CA GLY A 139 15.40 -29.42 -7.37
C GLY A 139 16.52 -28.54 -6.81
N SER A 140 17.68 -28.68 -7.42
CA SER A 140 18.99 -28.10 -7.12
C SER A 140 19.06 -26.60 -6.85
N THR A 141 19.97 -26.27 -5.92
CA THR A 141 20.48 -24.95 -5.60
C THR A 141 21.25 -24.32 -6.77
N SER A 142 20.84 -23.12 -7.19
CA SER A 142 21.70 -22.18 -7.90
C SER A 142 21.60 -20.82 -7.23
N SER A 143 22.71 -20.43 -6.60
CA SER A 143 22.98 -19.10 -6.04
C SER A 143 22.99 -18.07 -7.15
N ALA A 144 21.93 -17.26 -7.25
CA ALA A 144 21.92 -16.04 -8.05
C ALA A 144 21.79 -14.86 -7.10
N SER A 145 22.69 -13.90 -7.26
CA SER A 145 22.73 -12.62 -6.57
C SER A 145 21.34 -11.97 -6.59
N ALA A 146 20.73 -11.80 -5.42
CA ALA A 146 19.38 -11.28 -5.28
C ALA A 146 19.39 -9.75 -5.45
N THR A 147 19.10 -9.28 -6.66
CA THR A 147 18.58 -7.91 -6.86
C THR A 147 17.18 -7.81 -6.24
N THR A 148 16.76 -6.61 -5.82
CA THR A 148 15.40 -6.34 -5.29
C THR A 148 14.31 -6.89 -6.22
N ALA A 149 14.51 -6.84 -7.54
CA ALA A 149 13.65 -7.45 -8.55
C ALA A 149 13.61 -9.00 -8.51
N ALA A 150 14.71 -9.66 -8.18
CA ALA A 150 14.78 -11.13 -8.06
C ALA A 150 14.11 -11.65 -6.77
N LEU A 151 14.11 -10.86 -5.70
CA LEU A 151 13.35 -11.17 -4.48
C LEU A 151 11.85 -10.99 -4.70
N PHE A 152 11.46 -9.93 -5.43
CA PHE A 152 10.09 -9.74 -5.91
C PHE A 152 9.64 -10.89 -6.81
N GLY A 153 10.45 -11.37 -7.77
CA GLY A 153 10.06 -12.45 -8.71
C GLY A 153 9.78 -13.83 -8.09
N ARG A 154 10.30 -14.13 -6.89
CA ARG A 154 10.08 -15.42 -6.20
C ARG A 154 8.76 -15.50 -5.42
N LEU A 155 8.02 -14.40 -5.37
CA LEU A 155 6.86 -14.14 -4.53
C LEU A 155 5.56 -14.82 -4.99
N PHE A 156 5.52 -15.45 -6.17
CA PHE A 156 4.26 -15.72 -6.88
C PHE A 156 3.96 -17.19 -7.19
N ALA A 157 4.71 -18.14 -6.63
CA ALA A 157 4.61 -19.56 -7.01
C ALA A 157 4.04 -20.52 -5.94
N VAL A 158 3.64 -20.06 -4.75
CA VAL A 158 3.27 -20.98 -3.66
C VAL A 158 1.99 -20.54 -2.94
N LEU A 159 0.91 -21.32 -3.12
CA LEU A 159 -0.22 -21.32 -2.19
C LEU A 159 0.21 -22.02 -0.88
N PRO A 160 -0.11 -21.48 0.31
CA PRO A 160 0.46 -21.95 1.56
C PRO A 160 -0.04 -23.35 1.95
N ARG A 161 0.87 -24.17 2.50
CA ARG A 161 0.52 -25.33 3.32
C ARG A 161 0.08 -24.83 4.70
N ALA A 162 -1.10 -25.25 5.16
CA ALA A 162 -1.64 -24.89 6.47
C ALA A 162 -0.60 -25.13 7.58
N GLY A 163 -0.11 -24.05 8.18
CA GLY A 163 0.61 -24.11 9.45
C GLY A 163 -0.39 -24.29 10.60
N SER A 164 0.04 -25.01 11.64
CA SER A 164 -0.67 -25.07 12.92
C SER A 164 -0.88 -23.65 13.44
N GLY A 165 -2.14 -23.22 13.62
CA GLY A 165 -2.48 -21.92 14.18
C GLY A 165 -1.78 -21.72 15.53
N SER A 166 -1.12 -20.57 15.69
CA SER A 166 -0.55 -20.17 16.97
C SER A 166 -1.64 -19.46 17.78
N SER A 167 -1.86 -19.87 19.02
CA SER A 167 -2.76 -19.24 19.98
C SER A 167 -2.29 -17.84 20.45
N ASN A 168 -1.30 -17.26 19.79
CA ASN A 168 -0.75 -15.95 20.13
C ASN A 168 -1.61 -14.83 19.53
N PRO A 169 -1.70 -13.66 20.21
CA PRO A 169 -2.34 -12.48 19.64
C PRO A 169 -1.66 -12.13 18.31
N GLN A 170 -2.45 -11.74 17.32
CA GLN A 170 -1.99 -11.38 15.97
C GLN A 170 -2.66 -10.08 15.53
N PRO A 171 -2.11 -9.36 14.54
CA PRO A 171 -2.75 -8.15 14.08
C PRO A 171 -4.10 -8.45 13.42
N TYR A 172 -5.01 -7.49 13.52
CA TYR A 172 -6.28 -7.48 12.81
C TYR A 172 -6.00 -7.70 11.32
N ALA A 173 -6.70 -8.65 10.72
CA ALA A 173 -6.51 -9.02 9.33
C ALA A 173 -7.83 -9.51 8.74
N GLY A 174 -8.12 -9.06 7.51
CA GLY A 174 -9.16 -9.68 6.69
C GLY A 174 -8.82 -11.13 6.31
N ILE A 175 -9.83 -11.89 5.91
CA ILE A 175 -9.65 -13.22 5.32
C ILE A 175 -9.59 -13.06 3.80
N TYR A 176 -8.52 -13.55 3.17
CA TYR A 176 -8.30 -13.44 1.73
C TYR A 176 -9.55 -13.93 0.95
N PRO A 177 -10.05 -13.16 -0.03
CA PRO A 177 -9.41 -12.04 -0.71
C PRO A 177 -9.46 -10.69 0.02
N ASN A 178 -10.13 -10.57 1.17
CA ASN A 178 -10.10 -9.35 1.96
C ASN A 178 -8.71 -9.15 2.57
N VAL A 179 -8.19 -7.95 2.41
CA VAL A 179 -6.88 -7.55 2.91
C VAL A 179 -7.02 -6.48 3.99
N THR A 180 -5.96 -6.29 4.75
CA THR A 180 -5.79 -5.13 5.63
C THR A 180 -4.60 -4.35 5.13
N ILE A 181 -4.78 -3.04 4.99
CA ILE A 181 -3.75 -2.13 4.51
C ILE A 181 -3.54 -1.08 5.60
N GLY A 182 -2.30 -0.95 6.04
CA GLY A 182 -1.90 0.03 7.04
C GLY A 182 -0.80 0.93 6.49
N ARG A 183 -0.80 2.19 6.93
CA ARG A 183 0.21 3.15 6.51
C ARG A 183 1.48 2.99 7.37
N THR A 184 2.62 2.85 6.71
CA THR A 184 3.91 2.70 7.37
C THR A 184 4.52 4.05 7.73
N LEU A 185 5.61 4.06 8.47
CA LEU A 185 6.38 5.27 8.74
C LEU A 185 7.39 5.61 7.64
N LEU A 186 7.48 4.80 6.57
CA LEU A 186 8.37 5.06 5.43
C LEU A 186 7.79 6.17 4.54
N ASN A 187 8.47 7.31 4.47
CA ASN A 187 8.10 8.46 3.64
C ASN A 187 9.30 9.04 2.87
N SER A 188 10.32 8.23 2.59
CA SER A 188 11.49 8.68 1.84
C SER A 188 11.12 8.94 0.38
N SER A 189 11.52 10.11 -0.14
CA SER A 189 11.27 10.50 -1.53
C SER A 189 11.99 9.62 -2.55
N ASP A 190 12.99 8.83 -2.12
CA ASP A 190 13.72 7.93 -3.02
C ASP A 190 13.00 6.57 -3.18
N LEU A 191 12.11 6.23 -2.23
CA LEU A 191 11.44 4.92 -2.14
C LEU A 191 9.92 5.02 -2.26
N VAL A 192 9.34 6.21 -2.12
CA VAL A 192 7.90 6.42 -2.04
C VAL A 192 7.50 7.63 -2.86
N HIS A 193 6.61 7.39 -3.82
CA HIS A 193 6.06 8.36 -4.77
C HIS A 193 4.53 8.26 -4.79
N LEU A 194 3.92 8.14 -3.62
CA LEU A 194 2.46 8.16 -3.46
C LEU A 194 1.91 9.59 -3.51
N GLU A 195 0.62 9.74 -3.77
CA GLU A 195 -0.07 11.02 -3.81
C GLU A 195 0.12 11.81 -2.50
N GLY A 196 0.19 13.14 -2.58
CA GLY A 196 0.24 14.00 -1.39
C GLY A 196 1.45 13.78 -0.46
N ASN A 197 2.55 13.19 -0.95
CA ASN A 197 3.70 12.75 -0.13
C ASN A 197 3.31 11.78 0.99
N GLN A 198 2.29 10.98 0.74
CA GLN A 198 1.85 9.95 1.66
C GLN A 198 2.95 8.92 1.93
N SER A 199 2.99 8.40 3.14
CA SER A 199 3.88 7.29 3.51
C SER A 199 3.44 5.99 2.85
N GLN A 200 4.40 5.12 2.56
CA GLN A 200 4.18 3.83 1.91
C GLN A 200 3.26 2.95 2.75
N VAL A 201 2.51 2.07 2.09
CA VAL A 201 1.60 1.15 2.75
C VAL A 201 2.15 -0.27 2.83
N LEU A 202 1.62 -1.01 3.79
CA LEU A 202 1.88 -2.44 3.98
C LEU A 202 0.54 -3.16 3.96
N ALA A 203 0.50 -4.29 3.27
CA ALA A 203 -0.71 -5.11 3.14
C ALA A 203 -0.49 -6.50 3.78
N TRP A 204 -1.52 -7.00 4.46
CA TRP A 204 -1.51 -8.34 5.05
C TRP A 204 -2.92 -8.95 5.10
N THR A 205 -2.99 -10.26 5.26
CA THR A 205 -4.25 -11.02 5.27
C THR A 205 -4.10 -12.33 6.05
N ARG A 206 -5.18 -13.08 6.23
CA ARG A 206 -5.19 -14.48 6.65
C ARG A 206 -5.85 -15.33 5.57
N TYR A 207 -5.27 -16.49 5.25
CA TYR A 207 -5.85 -17.39 4.26
C TYR A 207 -6.95 -18.29 4.82
N THR A 208 -6.95 -18.50 6.13
CA THR A 208 -7.97 -19.26 6.85
C THR A 208 -8.26 -18.56 8.18
N PRO A 209 -9.47 -18.71 8.76
CA PRO A 209 -9.81 -18.09 10.04
C PRO A 209 -8.82 -18.40 11.16
N ASP A 210 -8.31 -19.64 11.18
CA ASP A 210 -7.38 -20.13 12.20
C ASP A 210 -5.89 -20.04 11.79
N GLY A 211 -5.62 -19.70 10.52
CA GLY A 211 -4.25 -19.61 9.99
C GLY A 211 -3.54 -18.34 10.43
N ASN A 212 -2.21 -18.31 10.38
CA ASN A 212 -1.47 -17.11 10.76
C ASN A 212 -1.66 -15.96 9.76
N VAL A 213 -1.58 -14.72 10.26
CA VAL A 213 -1.46 -13.53 9.41
C VAL A 213 -0.22 -13.66 8.52
N THR A 214 -0.42 -13.38 7.25
CA THR A 214 0.56 -13.42 6.18
C THR A 214 0.70 -12.03 5.55
N MET A 215 1.93 -11.57 5.40
CA MET A 215 2.25 -10.31 4.74
C MET A 215 2.15 -10.48 3.23
N LEU A 216 1.43 -9.58 2.57
CA LEU A 216 1.25 -9.59 1.12
C LEU A 216 2.36 -8.81 0.45
N ASN A 217 2.66 -9.19 -0.79
CA ASN A 217 3.75 -8.61 -1.61
C ASN A 217 5.14 -8.75 -0.99
N GLN A 218 5.30 -9.72 -0.09
CA GLN A 218 6.54 -9.97 0.62
C GLN A 218 6.89 -11.46 0.57
N ALA A 219 8.16 -11.77 0.31
CA ALA A 219 8.67 -13.14 0.30
C ALA A 219 9.88 -13.23 1.23
N SER A 220 9.94 -14.28 2.02
CA SER A 220 11.13 -14.62 2.78
C SER A 220 12.26 -15.03 1.83
N PHE A 221 13.51 -14.92 2.29
CA PHE A 221 14.70 -15.35 1.53
C PHE A 221 14.70 -16.84 1.14
N THR A 222 13.83 -17.64 1.77
CA THR A 222 13.62 -19.06 1.45
C THR A 222 12.54 -19.29 0.38
N GLY A 223 11.91 -18.22 -0.15
CA GLY A 223 10.81 -18.30 -1.11
C GLY A 223 9.45 -18.65 -0.48
N GLN A 224 9.36 -18.59 0.85
CA GLN A 224 8.10 -18.79 1.59
C GLN A 224 7.42 -17.45 1.86
N ASN A 225 6.11 -17.49 2.09
CA ASN A 225 5.36 -16.31 2.50
C ASN A 225 5.83 -15.85 3.89
N ILE A 226 5.84 -14.52 4.10
CA ILE A 226 6.17 -13.96 5.41
C ILE A 226 4.92 -14.02 6.29
N SER A 227 5.01 -14.64 7.46
CA SER A 227 3.90 -14.79 8.40
C SER A 227 4.31 -14.40 9.82
N ILE A 228 3.32 -14.03 10.62
CA ILE A 228 3.52 -13.72 12.03
C ILE A 228 3.85 -15.00 12.82
N THR A 229 4.93 -14.95 13.59
CA THR A 229 5.44 -16.07 14.39
C THR A 229 5.08 -15.94 15.87
N ASN A 230 5.27 -14.75 16.44
CA ASN A 230 4.94 -14.40 17.82
C ASN A 230 4.57 -12.92 17.91
N SER A 231 3.84 -12.53 18.95
CA SER A 231 3.57 -11.11 19.20
C SER A 231 3.62 -10.80 20.69
N THR A 232 3.96 -9.56 21.00
CA THR A 232 4.03 -9.01 22.35
C THR A 232 3.68 -7.52 22.32
N THR A 233 3.37 -6.94 23.46
CA THR A 233 3.11 -5.50 23.60
C THR A 233 4.12 -4.89 24.53
N TRP A 234 4.73 -3.78 24.12
CA TRP A 234 5.61 -2.99 24.97
C TRP A 234 5.25 -1.52 24.82
N ARG A 235 4.76 -0.90 25.90
CA ARG A 235 4.25 0.48 25.91
C ARG A 235 3.15 0.66 24.85
N ASN A 236 3.32 1.60 23.93
CA ASN A 236 2.43 1.91 22.80
C ASN A 236 2.75 1.09 21.53
N LEU A 237 3.66 0.11 21.62
CA LEU A 237 4.09 -0.71 20.49
C LEU A 237 3.51 -2.11 20.59
N PHE A 238 2.74 -2.50 19.58
CA PHE A 238 2.35 -3.88 19.34
C PHE A 238 3.37 -4.55 18.43
N ILE A 239 4.26 -5.36 19.02
CA ILE A 239 5.42 -5.98 18.38
C ILE A 239 5.02 -7.36 17.85
N ASN A 240 5.24 -7.59 16.56
CA ASN A 240 4.86 -8.80 15.84
C ASN A 240 6.08 -9.39 15.14
N GLY A 241 6.60 -10.50 15.63
CA GLY A 241 7.67 -11.25 14.99
C GLY A 241 7.24 -11.82 13.64
N ILE A 242 8.12 -11.72 12.65
CA ILE A 242 7.93 -12.26 11.30
C ILE A 242 9.15 -13.08 10.86
N ASN A 243 8.91 -14.12 10.07
CA ASN A 243 9.93 -15.04 9.54
C ASN A 243 10.67 -14.52 8.29
N GLY A 244 10.72 -13.21 8.11
CA GLY A 244 11.31 -12.56 6.94
C GLY A 244 11.48 -11.06 7.17
N VAL A 245 12.12 -10.39 6.22
CA VAL A 245 12.34 -8.94 6.25
C VAL A 245 11.40 -8.30 5.24
N LEU A 246 10.69 -7.24 5.64
CA LEU A 246 9.82 -6.49 4.76
C LEU A 246 10.66 -5.58 3.87
N ILE A 247 10.38 -5.60 2.58
CA ILE A 247 11.07 -4.80 1.58
C ILE A 247 10.08 -3.81 0.99
N PRO A 248 10.40 -2.50 0.98
CA PRO A 248 9.56 -1.51 0.33
C PRO A 248 9.24 -1.92 -1.13
N PRO A 249 8.01 -1.65 -1.60
CA PRO A 249 7.63 -1.93 -2.97
C PRO A 249 8.58 -1.34 -4.01
N GLY A 250 8.78 -2.08 -5.10
CA GLY A 250 9.56 -1.61 -6.24
C GLY A 250 8.72 -0.86 -7.28
N ASN A 251 9.38 -0.40 -8.33
CA ASN A 251 8.76 0.30 -9.44
C ASN A 251 7.87 -0.60 -10.33
N PHE A 252 7.12 0.06 -11.22
CA PHE A 252 6.19 -0.59 -12.13
C PHE A 252 6.82 -1.67 -13.03
N SER A 253 8.03 -1.50 -13.57
CA SER A 253 8.68 -2.56 -14.38
C SER A 253 9.01 -3.79 -13.52
N SER A 254 9.47 -3.57 -12.30
CA SER A 254 9.72 -4.66 -11.36
C SER A 254 8.44 -5.43 -11.05
N ALA A 255 7.31 -4.71 -10.88
CA ALA A 255 5.99 -5.29 -10.65
C ALA A 255 5.45 -6.07 -11.89
N LEU A 256 5.65 -5.56 -13.11
CA LEU A 256 5.25 -6.26 -14.34
C LEU A 256 6.02 -7.58 -14.52
N ASN A 257 7.34 -7.55 -14.30
CA ASN A 257 8.18 -8.74 -14.34
C ASN A 257 7.77 -9.76 -13.27
N ALA A 258 7.57 -9.28 -12.06
CA ALA A 258 7.08 -10.04 -10.92
C ALA A 258 5.74 -10.74 -11.22
N THR A 259 4.80 -10.03 -11.84
CA THR A 259 3.46 -10.56 -12.14
C THR A 259 3.41 -11.38 -13.43
N ASN A 260 4.53 -11.55 -14.14
CA ASN A 260 4.64 -12.26 -15.41
C ASN A 260 3.64 -11.74 -16.47
N THR A 261 3.47 -10.42 -16.56
CA THR A 261 2.52 -9.76 -17.48
C THR A 261 3.21 -9.38 -18.79
N THR A 262 3.75 -10.38 -19.48
CA THR A 262 4.60 -10.22 -20.67
C THR A 262 3.86 -9.60 -21.85
N ALA A 263 2.59 -9.95 -22.07
CA ALA A 263 1.79 -9.40 -23.16
C ALA A 263 1.56 -7.89 -23.01
N LEU A 264 1.21 -7.44 -21.81
CA LEU A 264 1.09 -6.01 -21.51
C LEU A 264 2.44 -5.31 -21.61
N THR A 265 3.50 -5.90 -21.07
CA THR A 265 4.85 -5.32 -21.13
C THR A 265 5.29 -5.06 -22.57
N ALA A 266 4.99 -5.99 -23.49
CA ALA A 266 5.26 -5.82 -24.92
C ALA A 266 4.47 -4.63 -25.52
N LEU A 267 3.19 -4.48 -25.17
CA LEU A 267 2.36 -3.36 -25.60
C LEU A 267 2.88 -2.02 -25.06
N LEU A 268 3.18 -1.94 -23.77
CA LEU A 268 3.66 -0.70 -23.13
C LEU A 268 5.05 -0.27 -23.62
N SER A 269 5.83 -1.21 -24.16
CA SER A 269 7.14 -0.91 -24.75
C SER A 269 7.03 -0.26 -26.13
N THR A 270 5.89 -0.41 -26.83
CA THR A 270 5.67 0.17 -28.17
C THR A 270 4.86 1.46 -28.12
N VAL A 271 3.97 1.62 -27.14
CA VAL A 271 3.16 2.82 -26.97
C VAL A 271 3.97 3.93 -26.30
N GLN A 272 3.93 5.12 -26.89
CA GLN A 272 4.51 6.32 -26.29
C GLN A 272 3.42 7.15 -25.61
N LEU A 273 3.69 7.66 -24.42
CA LEU A 273 2.80 8.59 -23.70
C LEU A 273 3.45 9.98 -23.61
N PRO A 274 2.66 11.06 -23.70
CA PRO A 274 3.16 12.41 -23.46
C PRO A 274 3.47 12.59 -21.96
N VAL A 275 4.65 13.13 -21.64
CA VAL A 275 5.03 13.49 -20.26
C VAL A 275 5.08 15.01 -20.09
N PHE A 276 5.00 15.49 -18.85
CA PHE A 276 4.91 16.91 -18.49
C PHE A 276 6.03 17.79 -19.07
N ASN A 277 7.19 17.20 -19.40
CA ASN A 277 8.33 17.93 -19.96
C ASN A 277 8.21 18.18 -21.49
N GLY A 278 7.05 17.87 -22.09
CA GLY A 278 6.79 18.06 -23.52
C GLY A 278 7.45 17.01 -24.43
N THR A 279 8.06 15.98 -23.85
CA THR A 279 8.62 14.83 -24.57
C THR A 279 7.67 13.65 -24.56
N ASN A 280 7.80 12.76 -25.54
CA ASN A 280 7.14 11.47 -25.53
C ASN A 280 8.11 10.43 -24.96
N GLU A 281 7.64 9.65 -24.00
CA GLU A 281 8.38 8.51 -23.44
C GLU A 281 7.63 7.22 -23.69
N THR A 282 8.30 6.07 -23.60
CA THR A 282 7.58 4.79 -23.55
C THR A 282 6.58 4.80 -22.40
N ALA A 283 5.44 4.13 -22.57
CA ALA A 283 4.41 4.10 -21.52
C ALA A 283 4.99 3.58 -20.19
N ILE A 284 5.92 2.62 -20.23
CA ILE A 284 6.62 2.14 -19.02
C ILE A 284 7.38 3.27 -18.32
N GLY A 285 8.18 4.06 -19.05
CA GLY A 285 8.94 5.17 -18.48
C GLY A 285 8.06 6.28 -17.92
N ALA A 286 7.06 6.71 -18.71
CA ALA A 286 6.11 7.74 -18.31
C ALA A 286 5.35 7.35 -17.02
N LEU A 287 4.88 6.10 -16.94
CA LEU A 287 4.08 5.62 -15.82
C LEU A 287 4.90 5.39 -14.55
N GLN A 288 6.18 5.01 -14.66
CA GLN A 288 7.04 4.84 -13.49
C GLN A 288 7.37 6.14 -12.77
N ASN A 289 7.46 7.23 -13.54
CA ASN A 289 7.76 8.55 -13.00
C ASN A 289 6.49 9.29 -12.50
N ALA A 290 5.31 8.70 -12.69
CA ALA A 290 4.06 9.24 -12.16
C ALA A 290 4.00 9.07 -10.63
N THR A 291 3.19 9.89 -9.96
CA THR A 291 2.99 9.88 -8.51
C THR A 291 1.53 9.61 -8.19
N GLY A 292 1.27 8.66 -7.28
CA GLY A 292 -0.09 8.28 -6.85
C GLY A 292 -0.93 7.77 -8.00
N ILE A 293 -0.72 6.52 -8.39
CA ILE A 293 -1.37 5.93 -9.57
C ILE A 293 -1.97 4.56 -9.26
N THR A 294 -3.15 4.32 -9.82
CA THR A 294 -3.79 3.00 -9.78
C THR A 294 -3.70 2.37 -11.15
N TYR A 295 -3.03 1.21 -11.26
CA TYR A 295 -2.95 0.45 -12.51
C TYR A 295 -3.97 -0.69 -12.51
N PHE A 296 -4.64 -0.89 -13.65
CA PHE A 296 -5.40 -2.09 -13.97
C PHE A 296 -4.63 -2.88 -15.01
N VAL A 297 -3.93 -3.92 -14.56
CA VAL A 297 -2.93 -4.65 -15.36
C VAL A 297 -3.58 -5.92 -15.93
N PRO A 298 -3.85 -6.01 -17.23
CA PRO A 298 -4.39 -7.24 -17.81
C PRO A 298 -3.39 -8.39 -17.70
N ASN A 299 -3.84 -9.54 -17.21
CA ASN A 299 -3.03 -10.76 -17.25
C ASN A 299 -2.85 -11.25 -18.69
N ASN A 300 -1.94 -12.20 -18.92
CA ASN A 300 -1.67 -12.70 -20.27
C ASN A 300 -2.89 -13.38 -20.92
N LEU A 301 -3.82 -13.93 -20.12
CA LEU A 301 -5.04 -14.56 -20.62
C LEU A 301 -6.06 -13.54 -21.17
N ALA A 302 -5.97 -12.28 -20.75
CA ALA A 302 -6.81 -11.20 -21.26
C ALA A 302 -6.51 -10.86 -22.73
N PHE A 303 -5.30 -11.15 -23.22
CA PHE A 303 -4.89 -10.91 -24.61
C PHE A 303 -5.32 -12.08 -25.52
N THR A 304 -6.63 -12.24 -25.69
CA THR A 304 -7.24 -13.24 -26.58
C THR A 304 -6.90 -12.96 -28.05
N SER A 305 -7.19 -13.91 -28.94
CA SER A 305 -7.03 -13.72 -30.39
C SER A 305 -7.77 -12.49 -30.90
N ASP A 306 -8.99 -12.25 -30.41
CA ASP A 306 -9.81 -11.10 -30.80
C ASP A 306 -9.20 -9.78 -30.32
N VAL A 307 -8.76 -9.73 -29.06
CA VAL A 307 -8.06 -8.55 -28.50
C VAL A 307 -6.79 -8.26 -29.30
N ASN A 308 -5.98 -9.27 -29.58
CA ASN A 308 -4.75 -9.10 -30.36
C ASN A 308 -5.04 -8.65 -31.80
N SER A 309 -6.08 -9.18 -32.45
CA SER A 309 -6.48 -8.74 -33.79
C SER A 309 -6.93 -7.28 -33.81
N THR A 310 -7.63 -6.85 -32.75
CA THR A 310 -8.11 -5.47 -32.62
C THR A 310 -6.94 -4.52 -32.36
N LEU A 311 -6.02 -4.88 -31.45
CA LEU A 311 -4.79 -4.13 -31.21
C LEU A 311 -3.91 -4.03 -32.46
N GLN A 312 -3.82 -5.10 -33.26
CA GLN A 312 -3.13 -5.07 -34.56
C GLN A 312 -3.78 -4.08 -35.53
N GLY A 313 -5.10 -4.07 -35.61
CA GLY A 313 -5.85 -3.08 -36.40
C GLY A 313 -5.61 -1.63 -35.97
N LEU A 314 -5.24 -1.40 -34.71
CA LEU A 314 -4.91 -0.07 -34.16
C LEU A 314 -3.44 0.32 -34.26
N GLN A 315 -2.53 -0.54 -34.75
CA GLN A 315 -1.09 -0.25 -34.75
C GLN A 315 -0.70 1.04 -35.49
N SER A 316 -1.44 1.40 -36.54
CA SER A 316 -1.22 2.65 -37.27
C SER A 316 -1.91 3.87 -36.64
N ASN A 317 -2.78 3.67 -35.64
CA ASN A 317 -3.48 4.72 -34.92
C ASN A 317 -2.89 4.85 -33.51
N THR A 318 -1.82 5.62 -33.41
CA THR A 318 -1.10 5.86 -32.16
C THR A 318 -1.98 6.48 -31.07
N SER A 319 -2.87 7.40 -31.44
CA SER A 319 -3.80 8.04 -30.50
C SER A 319 -4.75 7.01 -29.89
N ALA A 320 -5.33 6.11 -30.69
CA ALA A 320 -6.21 5.06 -30.18
C ALA A 320 -5.47 4.10 -29.25
N LEU A 321 -4.22 3.73 -29.57
CA LEU A 321 -3.40 2.89 -28.69
C LEU A 321 -3.07 3.59 -27.36
N GLN A 322 -2.77 4.89 -27.40
CA GLN A 322 -2.58 5.70 -26.20
C GLN A 322 -3.82 5.70 -25.32
N THR A 323 -5.00 5.92 -25.92
CA THR A 323 -6.29 5.88 -25.21
C THR A 323 -6.56 4.53 -24.56
N VAL A 324 -6.29 3.42 -25.27
CA VAL A 324 -6.42 2.07 -24.69
C VAL A 324 -5.49 1.91 -23.48
N VAL A 325 -4.23 2.36 -23.55
CA VAL A 325 -3.31 2.32 -22.41
C VAL A 325 -3.80 3.23 -21.26
N GLN A 326 -4.30 4.42 -21.57
CA GLN A 326 -4.84 5.38 -20.60
C GLN A 326 -6.10 4.89 -19.88
N ASN A 327 -6.86 3.99 -20.49
CA ASN A 327 -8.00 3.34 -19.83
C ASN A 327 -7.60 2.37 -18.73
N HIS A 328 -6.33 1.94 -18.68
CA HIS A 328 -5.81 0.98 -17.70
C HIS A 328 -5.15 1.63 -16.50
N TYR A 329 -5.28 2.94 -16.29
CA TYR A 329 -4.83 3.55 -15.05
C TYR A 329 -5.64 4.79 -14.66
N ILE A 330 -5.61 5.09 -13.36
CA ILE A 330 -6.19 6.30 -12.76
C ILE A 330 -5.03 7.15 -12.25
N ASN A 331 -5.02 8.43 -12.59
CA ASN A 331 -4.01 9.38 -12.13
C ASN A 331 -4.40 10.07 -10.81
N GLY A 332 -3.41 10.29 -9.96
CA GLY A 332 -3.51 11.15 -8.77
C GLY A 332 -4.09 10.49 -7.53
N THR A 333 -4.33 9.18 -7.56
CA THR A 333 -4.80 8.42 -6.40
C THR A 333 -4.42 6.93 -6.46
N SER A 334 -4.13 6.36 -5.30
CA SER A 334 -3.90 4.94 -5.07
C SER A 334 -5.17 4.28 -4.51
N LEU A 335 -6.00 3.73 -5.39
CA LEU A 335 -7.26 3.07 -5.06
C LEU A 335 -7.01 1.62 -4.67
N TYR A 336 -6.79 1.36 -3.37
CA TYR A 336 -6.64 0.01 -2.84
C TYR A 336 -7.95 -0.79 -2.84
N SER A 337 -7.88 -2.12 -2.80
CA SER A 337 -9.08 -2.96 -2.83
C SER A 337 -10.04 -2.73 -1.65
N THR A 338 -9.51 -2.32 -0.50
CA THR A 338 -10.31 -1.99 0.68
C THR A 338 -11.13 -0.71 0.52
N LEU A 339 -10.81 0.10 -0.50
CA LEU A 339 -11.55 1.30 -0.89
C LEU A 339 -12.56 1.01 -2.01
N ILE A 340 -12.61 -0.22 -2.53
CA ILE A 340 -13.49 -0.60 -3.65
C ILE A 340 -14.74 -1.31 -3.12
N ASP A 341 -15.89 -0.74 -3.42
CA ASP A 341 -17.22 -1.27 -3.16
C ASP A 341 -18.19 -1.03 -4.35
N ASN A 342 -19.46 -1.40 -4.18
CA ASN A 342 -20.52 -1.24 -5.20
C ASN A 342 -20.89 0.23 -5.50
N SER A 343 -20.39 1.19 -4.73
CA SER A 343 -20.61 2.63 -4.91
C SER A 343 -19.38 3.34 -5.47
N THR A 344 -18.25 2.63 -5.56
CA THR A 344 -16.99 3.20 -6.00
C THR A 344 -17.04 3.52 -7.49
N THR A 345 -16.62 4.73 -7.82
CA THR A 345 -16.46 5.20 -9.19
C THR A 345 -15.12 5.93 -9.31
N ALA A 346 -14.48 5.80 -10.46
CA ALA A 346 -13.25 6.52 -10.76
C ALA A 346 -13.23 6.96 -12.23
N VAL A 347 -12.26 7.80 -12.59
CA VAL A 347 -12.07 8.27 -13.96
C VAL A 347 -10.70 7.78 -14.43
N SER A 348 -10.65 7.12 -15.59
CA SER A 348 -9.40 6.68 -16.19
C SER A 348 -8.57 7.87 -16.66
N ALA A 349 -7.28 7.66 -16.94
CA ALA A 349 -6.44 8.69 -17.54
C ALA A 349 -6.87 9.11 -18.96
N ALA A 350 -7.75 8.33 -19.60
CA ALA A 350 -8.37 8.72 -20.88
C ALA A 350 -9.63 9.58 -20.69
N GLY A 351 -10.14 9.72 -19.46
CA GLY A 351 -11.39 10.42 -19.15
C GLY A 351 -12.62 9.52 -19.09
N GLU A 352 -12.44 8.20 -19.17
CA GLU A 352 -13.55 7.25 -19.12
C GLU A 352 -14.01 7.00 -17.69
N ASN A 353 -15.32 6.88 -17.50
CA ASN A 353 -15.89 6.54 -16.20
C ASN A 353 -15.75 5.04 -15.91
N LEU A 354 -15.08 4.71 -14.82
CA LEU A 354 -14.88 3.36 -14.32
C LEU A 354 -15.82 3.14 -13.13
N THR A 355 -16.61 2.07 -13.19
CA THR A 355 -17.49 1.68 -12.08
C THR A 355 -17.06 0.33 -11.54
N PHE A 356 -17.24 0.11 -10.24
CA PHE A 356 -16.84 -1.11 -9.58
C PHE A 356 -18.03 -1.83 -8.97
N PHE A 357 -17.96 -3.14 -8.94
CA PHE A 357 -18.92 -3.95 -8.20
C PHE A 357 -18.25 -5.18 -7.58
N VAL A 358 -18.76 -5.57 -6.42
CA VAL A 358 -18.29 -6.67 -5.59
C VAL A 358 -19.45 -7.63 -5.41
N ASN A 359 -19.20 -8.91 -5.70
CA ASN A 359 -20.15 -9.99 -5.48
C ASN A 359 -19.45 -11.23 -4.91
N SER A 360 -20.19 -12.33 -4.72
CA SER A 360 -19.64 -13.58 -4.16
C SER A 360 -18.48 -14.20 -4.94
N THR A 361 -18.30 -13.83 -6.21
CA THR A 361 -17.24 -14.35 -7.09
C THR A 361 -16.02 -13.43 -7.17
N GLY A 362 -16.10 -12.21 -6.63
CA GLY A 362 -14.98 -11.29 -6.54
C GLY A 362 -15.35 -9.84 -6.84
N THR A 363 -14.32 -9.04 -7.07
CA THR A 363 -14.41 -7.62 -7.44
C THR A 363 -14.23 -7.46 -8.95
N PHE A 364 -15.05 -6.61 -9.54
CA PHE A 364 -15.09 -6.36 -10.97
C PHE A 364 -15.00 -4.87 -11.25
N ILE A 365 -14.34 -4.54 -12.34
CA ILE A 365 -14.32 -3.23 -12.95
C ILE A 365 -15.14 -3.28 -14.23
N ASN A 366 -16.03 -2.32 -14.39
CA ASN A 366 -16.74 -2.07 -15.63
C ASN A 366 -16.20 -0.77 -16.23
N GLY A 367 -15.48 -0.90 -17.34
CA GLY A 367 -14.94 0.21 -18.10
C GLY A 367 -15.88 0.66 -19.22
N ALA A 368 -15.37 1.56 -20.05
CA ALA A 368 -16.07 2.00 -21.25
C ALA A 368 -16.34 0.85 -22.23
N ASN A 369 -17.38 1.00 -23.05
CA ASN A 369 -17.93 -0.03 -23.94
C ASN A 369 -18.49 -1.29 -23.24
N ASN A 370 -18.90 -1.18 -21.97
CA ASN A 370 -19.40 -2.31 -21.16
C ASN A 370 -18.39 -3.46 -21.03
N THR A 371 -17.10 -3.13 -21.09
CA THR A 371 -16.06 -4.14 -20.87
C THR A 371 -15.96 -4.42 -19.38
N VAL A 372 -16.42 -5.62 -18.99
CA VAL A 372 -16.33 -6.10 -17.61
C VAL A 372 -15.07 -6.95 -17.46
N ALA A 373 -14.22 -6.58 -16.51
CA ALA A 373 -13.05 -7.37 -16.13
C ALA A 373 -13.09 -7.66 -14.62
N GLN A 374 -12.73 -8.88 -14.24
CA GLN A 374 -12.56 -9.27 -12.85
C GLN A 374 -11.16 -8.87 -12.39
N ILE A 375 -11.06 -8.29 -11.19
CA ILE A 375 -9.80 -8.15 -10.47
C ILE A 375 -9.43 -9.53 -9.93
N VAL A 376 -8.56 -10.23 -10.65
CA VAL A 376 -8.10 -11.58 -10.27
C VAL A 376 -7.03 -11.54 -9.20
N ARG A 377 -6.32 -10.41 -9.08
CA ARG A 377 -5.37 -10.19 -8.00
C ARG A 377 -5.31 -8.70 -7.63
N PRO A 378 -5.90 -8.33 -6.48
CA PRO A 378 -5.81 -6.96 -5.99
C PRO A 378 -4.45 -6.65 -5.34
N ASP A 379 -4.20 -5.36 -5.15
CA ASP A 379 -3.19 -4.80 -4.25
C ASP A 379 -1.75 -5.27 -4.48
N VAL A 380 -1.28 -5.28 -5.72
CA VAL A 380 0.15 -5.32 -6.00
C VAL A 380 0.71 -3.92 -5.73
N LEU A 381 1.34 -3.74 -4.58
CA LEU A 381 1.87 -2.43 -4.15
C LEU A 381 3.11 -2.04 -4.96
N LEU A 382 3.25 -0.74 -5.23
CA LEU A 382 4.38 -0.13 -5.93
C LEU A 382 4.92 1.07 -5.15
N ASP A 383 6.11 1.52 -5.50
CA ASP A 383 6.68 2.77 -4.97
C ASP A 383 5.78 3.98 -5.27
N ASN A 384 5.10 3.99 -6.40
CA ASN A 384 4.28 5.10 -6.87
C ASN A 384 2.75 4.87 -6.83
N GLY A 385 2.30 3.73 -6.30
CA GLY A 385 0.87 3.47 -6.15
C GLY A 385 0.52 2.00 -5.99
N VAL A 386 -0.54 1.57 -6.67
CA VAL A 386 -1.08 0.20 -6.58
C VAL A 386 -1.47 -0.34 -7.95
N ALA A 387 -1.24 -1.63 -8.19
CA ALA A 387 -1.71 -2.35 -9.37
C ALA A 387 -2.68 -3.47 -9.00
N HIS A 388 -3.76 -3.56 -9.77
CA HIS A 388 -4.75 -4.62 -9.72
C HIS A 388 -4.66 -5.43 -11.00
N ILE A 389 -4.36 -6.73 -10.88
CA ILE A 389 -4.33 -7.61 -12.05
C ILE A 389 -5.77 -7.96 -12.43
N ILE A 390 -6.11 -7.74 -13.70
CA ILE A 390 -7.45 -8.00 -14.25
C ILE A 390 -7.41 -9.08 -15.34
N ASN A 391 -8.53 -9.76 -15.58
CA ASN A 391 -8.65 -10.80 -16.62
C ASN A 391 -9.22 -10.29 -17.95
N GLY A 392 -9.32 -8.97 -18.14
CA GLY A 392 -9.82 -8.34 -19.35
C GLY A 392 -8.98 -7.13 -19.74
N VAL A 393 -9.11 -6.70 -20.99
CA VAL A 393 -8.50 -5.45 -21.49
C VAL A 393 -9.61 -4.42 -21.60
N LEU A 394 -9.48 -3.29 -20.91
CA LEU A 394 -10.43 -2.18 -20.94
C LEU A 394 -10.34 -1.47 -22.31
N PHE A 395 -11.14 -1.95 -23.26
CA PHE A 395 -11.01 -1.58 -24.66
C PHE A 395 -11.99 -0.45 -25.03
N SER A 396 -11.52 0.78 -24.91
CA SER A 396 -12.15 1.97 -25.51
C SER A 396 -11.08 2.81 -26.20
N THR A 397 -11.45 3.36 -27.36
CA THR A 397 -10.66 4.34 -28.11
C THR A 397 -11.20 5.76 -27.95
N ASP A 398 -12.30 5.91 -27.20
CA ASP A 398 -12.88 7.20 -26.87
C ASP A 398 -12.08 7.82 -25.71
N SER A 399 -11.90 9.13 -25.79
CA SER A 399 -11.18 9.89 -24.76
C SER A 399 -11.84 11.24 -24.52
N ASP A 400 -11.84 11.65 -23.26
CA ASP A 400 -12.23 12.98 -22.80
C ASP A 400 -11.11 13.56 -21.92
N PRO A 401 -10.14 14.26 -22.53
CA PRO A 401 -9.03 14.86 -21.80
C PRO A 401 -9.47 15.91 -20.76
N ALA A 402 -10.63 16.55 -20.93
CA ALA A 402 -11.13 17.55 -19.98
C ALA A 402 -11.63 16.87 -18.69
N VAL A 403 -12.37 15.76 -18.84
CA VAL A 403 -12.78 14.92 -17.71
C VAL A 403 -11.57 14.31 -17.02
N ALA A 404 -10.60 13.77 -17.78
CA ALA A 404 -9.35 13.23 -17.22
C ALA A 404 -8.58 14.27 -16.38
N SER A 405 -8.40 15.48 -16.91
CA SER A 405 -7.68 16.56 -16.23
C SER A 405 -8.41 17.03 -14.97
N SER A 406 -9.73 17.19 -15.03
CA SER A 406 -10.53 17.61 -13.86
C SER A 406 -10.53 16.55 -12.75
N ALA A 407 -10.58 15.26 -13.11
CA ALA A 407 -10.48 14.16 -12.15
C ALA A 407 -9.11 14.12 -11.47
N TYR A 408 -8.03 14.27 -12.24
CA TYR A 408 -6.67 14.33 -11.69
C TYR A 408 -6.46 15.50 -10.73
N GLN A 409 -6.93 16.70 -11.10
CA GLN A 409 -6.87 17.88 -10.23
C GLN A 409 -7.67 17.68 -8.94
N SER A 410 -8.82 17.03 -9.02
CA SER A 410 -9.65 16.71 -7.86
C SER A 410 -8.95 15.71 -6.94
N ALA A 411 -8.40 14.62 -7.49
CA ALA A 411 -7.68 13.59 -6.74
C ALA A 411 -6.45 14.15 -6.02
N THR A 412 -5.63 14.94 -6.71
CA THR A 412 -4.45 15.59 -6.13
C THR A 412 -4.80 16.62 -5.05
N SER A 413 -5.91 17.34 -5.21
CA SER A 413 -6.40 18.26 -4.18
C SER A 413 -6.84 17.55 -2.91
N VAL A 414 -7.50 16.39 -3.04
CA VAL A 414 -7.86 15.54 -1.90
C VAL A 414 -6.61 14.98 -1.22
N ALA A 415 -5.64 14.49 -1.99
CA ALA A 415 -4.39 13.97 -1.47
C ALA A 415 -3.59 15.00 -0.67
N ALA A 416 -3.56 16.26 -1.13
CA ALA A 416 -2.88 17.36 -0.44
C ALA A 416 -3.51 17.73 0.91
N GLN A 417 -4.76 17.33 1.16
CA GLN A 417 -5.48 17.55 2.42
C GLN A 417 -5.50 16.32 3.34
N SER A 418 -5.01 15.18 2.85
CA SER A 418 -5.02 13.92 3.60
C SER A 418 -4.08 13.99 4.80
N THR A 419 -4.56 13.55 5.95
CA THR A 419 -3.73 13.31 7.14
C THR A 419 -3.30 11.85 7.20
N THR A 420 -2.20 11.57 7.90
CA THR A 420 -1.73 10.20 8.12
C THR A 420 -2.77 9.35 8.85
N GLU A 421 -3.16 8.25 8.23
CA GLU A 421 -4.14 7.30 8.74
C GLU A 421 -3.54 6.44 9.84
N THR A 422 -4.23 6.36 10.97
CA THR A 422 -3.83 5.63 12.18
C THR A 422 -4.57 4.29 12.35
N GLY A 423 -5.25 3.84 11.30
CA GLY A 423 -6.04 2.61 11.28
C GLY A 423 -6.07 1.98 9.88
N PRO A 424 -6.85 0.89 9.69
CA PRO A 424 -6.97 0.27 8.39
C PRO A 424 -7.45 1.28 7.34
N ILE A 425 -6.75 1.35 6.21
CA ILE A 425 -7.23 2.08 5.04
C ILE A 425 -8.43 1.30 4.49
N ALA A 426 -9.62 1.87 4.56
CA ALA A 426 -10.86 1.24 4.14
C ALA A 426 -11.88 2.28 3.66
N ALA A 427 -12.81 1.86 2.79
CA ALA A 427 -13.92 2.68 2.38
C ALA A 427 -14.69 3.12 3.64
N SER A 428 -14.96 4.43 3.74
CA SER A 428 -15.81 4.92 4.82
C SER A 428 -17.18 4.27 4.66
N THR A 429 -17.56 3.34 5.54
CA THR A 429 -18.96 2.93 5.65
C THR A 429 -19.73 4.20 5.99
N THR A 430 -20.55 4.67 5.06
CA THR A 430 -21.51 5.74 5.32
C THR A 430 -22.45 5.22 6.40
N THR A 431 -22.11 5.49 7.67
CA THR A 431 -23.10 5.53 8.73
C THR A 431 -24.06 6.61 8.32
N GLN A 432 -25.18 6.18 7.74
CA GLN A 432 -26.31 6.99 7.36
C GLN A 432 -26.71 7.80 8.60
N SER A 433 -26.23 9.04 8.69
CA SER A 433 -26.86 10.04 9.54
C SER A 433 -28.25 10.20 8.95
N SER A 434 -29.21 9.51 9.55
CA SER A 434 -30.63 9.73 9.33
C SER A 434 -30.94 11.15 9.76
N THR A 435 -30.78 12.10 8.85
CA THR A 435 -31.35 13.43 9.01
C THR A 435 -32.86 13.26 8.81
N THR A 436 -33.54 12.94 9.92
CA THR A 436 -34.99 13.03 10.04
C THR A 436 -35.39 14.44 9.62
N SER A 437 -35.90 14.56 8.39
CA SER A 437 -36.47 15.81 7.88
C SER A 437 -37.81 16.00 8.58
N SER A 438 -37.82 16.73 9.69
CA SER A 438 -39.06 17.20 10.32
C SER A 438 -39.59 18.40 9.52
N THR A 439 -40.57 18.14 8.65
CA THR A 439 -41.37 19.15 7.96
C THR A 439 -42.26 19.87 8.98
N THR A 440 -41.84 21.05 9.43
CA THR A 440 -42.72 21.97 10.17
C THR A 440 -43.58 22.72 9.16
N ALA A 441 -44.81 22.26 8.96
CA ALA A 441 -45.84 23.00 8.24
C ALA A 441 -46.48 24.03 9.18
N SER A 442 -46.18 25.31 8.98
CA SER A 442 -46.90 26.42 9.62
C SER A 442 -48.25 26.61 8.93
N GLN A 443 -49.33 26.23 9.61
CA GLN A 443 -50.69 26.67 9.29
C GLN A 443 -50.84 28.14 9.68
N THR A 444 -51.08 29.01 8.70
CA THR A 444 -51.67 30.33 8.91
C THR A 444 -53.14 30.28 8.51
N THR A 445 -54.01 30.22 9.51
CA THR A 445 -55.43 30.59 9.43
C THR A 445 -55.55 32.11 9.50
N SER A 446 -56.37 32.73 8.64
CA SER A 446 -57.43 33.69 9.05
C SER A 446 -58.08 34.42 7.87
N ALA A 447 -59.41 34.54 8.00
CA ALA A 447 -60.37 35.47 7.39
C ALA A 447 -60.75 35.27 5.92
#